data_AF-A0AAW1CKA9-F1
#
_entry.id   AF-A0AAW1CKA9-F1
#
_cell.length_a   1.000
_cell.length_b   1.000
_cell.length_c   1.000
_cell.angle_alpha   90.00
_cell.angle_beta   90.00
_cell.angle_gamma   90.00
#
_symmetry.space_group_name_H-M   'P 1'
#
loop_
_entity.id
_entity.type
_entity.pdbx_description
1 polymer ?
#
loop_
_entity_poly.entity_id
_entity_poly.type
_entity_poly.pdbx_seq_one_letter_code
_entity_poly.pdbx_strand_id
1 'polypeptide(L)'
;MNKFFDGEFMSYGLRVMTFSETSQEDRADPMVYIFPRVTKCTFHKYGPSGSIQKHDSLCILPLNIVNEKTYIVIWFWFIILATLLTILVLYRLAIIVFPNIRPILLRARNRMVTMDVANAISRKTDVGDWWILYMLGRNMDPVIYKEVTSELAKKIETAASNNQ
;
A
#
# COMPACT_ATOMS: atom_id res chain seq x y z
N MET A 1 -4.66 10.51 -5.04
CA MET A 1 -6.06 10.49 -4.54
C MET A 1 -6.42 11.74 -3.73
N ASN A 2 -5.65 12.11 -2.69
CA ASN A 2 -6.00 13.25 -1.85
C ASN A 2 -6.12 14.60 -2.60
N LYS A 3 -5.21 14.89 -3.52
CA LYS A 3 -5.25 16.10 -4.36
C LYS A 3 -6.44 16.14 -5.33
N PHE A 4 -6.97 14.98 -5.72
CA PHE A 4 -8.15 14.91 -6.61
C PHE A 4 -9.44 15.32 -5.87
N PHE A 5 -9.47 15.10 -4.56
CA PHE A 5 -10.58 15.41 -3.66
C PHE A 5 -10.34 16.66 -2.82
N ASP A 6 -9.49 17.57 -3.30
CA ASP A 6 -9.16 18.83 -2.62
C ASP A 6 -8.71 18.66 -1.16
N GLY A 7 -8.05 17.54 -0.84
CA GLY A 7 -7.55 17.24 0.50
C GLY A 7 -8.49 16.44 1.39
N GLU A 8 -9.73 16.18 0.97
CA GLU A 8 -10.76 15.50 1.77
C GLU A 8 -10.76 13.97 1.64
N PHE A 9 -9.84 13.38 0.86
CA PHE A 9 -9.81 11.91 0.69
C PHE A 9 -9.36 11.18 1.96
N MET A 10 -8.46 11.76 2.76
CA MET A 10 -7.96 11.08 3.96
C MET A 10 -9.01 11.07 5.09
N SER A 11 -9.75 12.17 5.25
CA SER A 11 -10.87 12.32 6.20
C SER A 11 -12.10 11.50 5.80
N TYR A 12 -12.15 11.07 4.54
CA TYR A 12 -13.32 10.46 3.90
C TYR A 12 -13.91 9.27 4.64
N GLY A 13 -13.15 8.18 4.84
CA GLY A 13 -13.69 6.98 5.47
C GLY A 13 -14.01 7.14 6.96
N LEU A 14 -13.27 8.00 7.67
CA LEU A 14 -13.58 8.36 9.06
C LEU A 14 -14.93 9.06 9.17
N ARG A 15 -15.21 10.04 8.29
CA ARG A 15 -16.50 10.75 8.28
C ARG A 15 -17.65 9.83 7.86
N VAL A 16 -17.44 8.93 6.88
CA VAL A 16 -18.46 7.95 6.47
C VAL A 16 -18.85 7.00 7.60
N MET A 17 -17.89 6.60 8.46
CA MET A 17 -18.20 5.76 9.64
C MET A 17 -18.96 6.53 10.72
N THR A 18 -18.61 7.80 10.98
CA THR A 18 -19.28 8.64 11.99
C THR A 18 -20.71 9.01 11.59
N PHE A 19 -20.91 9.30 10.31
CA PHE A 19 -22.22 9.58 9.73
C PHE A 19 -22.66 8.35 8.95
N SER A 20 -22.75 7.16 9.54
CA SER A 20 -23.38 6.02 8.84
C SER A 20 -24.90 6.06 9.00
N GLU A 21 -25.39 6.52 10.16
CA GLU A 21 -26.78 6.39 10.60
C GLU A 21 -27.69 7.62 10.31
N THR A 22 -27.13 8.79 9.99
CA THR A 22 -27.93 10.01 9.76
C THR A 22 -28.55 10.05 8.34
N SER A 23 -29.78 10.53 8.18
CA SER A 23 -30.38 10.80 6.86
C SER A 23 -29.50 11.73 6.02
N GLN A 24 -29.31 11.42 4.74
CA GLN A 24 -28.45 12.21 3.84
C GLN A 24 -28.98 13.59 3.50
N GLU A 25 -30.27 13.86 3.77
CA GLU A 25 -30.90 15.18 3.61
C GLU A 25 -30.42 16.19 4.66
N ASP A 26 -29.96 15.71 5.82
CA ASP A 26 -29.45 16.53 6.93
C ASP A 26 -27.92 16.58 6.99
N ARG A 27 -27.23 15.93 6.04
CA ARG A 27 -25.76 15.85 6.03
C ARG A 27 -25.14 16.95 5.19
N ALA A 28 -24.41 17.86 5.84
CA ALA A 28 -23.49 18.79 5.20
C ALA A 28 -22.09 18.17 5.02
N ASP A 29 -22.03 16.97 4.43
CA ASP A 29 -20.75 16.31 4.16
C ASP A 29 -20.07 16.92 2.92
N PRO A 30 -18.73 17.01 2.86
CA PRO A 30 -17.98 17.37 1.65
C PRO A 30 -18.32 16.49 0.44
N MET A 31 -18.86 15.28 0.69
CA MET A 31 -19.39 14.36 -0.31
C MET A 31 -20.51 14.96 -1.16
N VAL A 32 -21.44 15.71 -0.57
CA VAL A 32 -22.55 16.35 -1.31
C VAL A 32 -22.01 17.43 -2.24
N TYR A 33 -20.91 18.09 -1.82
CA TYR A 33 -20.23 19.11 -2.61
C TYR A 33 -19.38 18.51 -3.74
N ILE A 34 -18.65 17.43 -3.49
CA ILE A 34 -17.75 16.78 -4.46
C ILE A 34 -18.53 15.92 -5.46
N PHE A 35 -19.56 15.20 -5.01
CA PHE A 35 -20.38 14.31 -5.84
C PHE A 35 -21.88 14.64 -5.71
N PRO A 36 -22.36 15.75 -6.29
CA PRO A 36 -23.77 16.08 -6.28
C PRO A 36 -24.57 15.02 -7.05
N ARG A 37 -25.57 14.44 -6.40
CA ARG A 37 -26.49 13.48 -7.02
C ARG A 37 -27.66 14.16 -7.71
N VAL A 38 -27.92 15.42 -7.35
CA VAL A 38 -28.91 16.30 -7.97
C VAL A 38 -28.27 17.64 -8.31
N THR A 39 -28.59 18.18 -9.47
CA THR A 39 -28.08 19.47 -9.96
C THR A 39 -29.20 20.29 -10.59
N LYS A 40 -29.04 21.62 -10.59
CA LYS A 40 -29.96 22.53 -11.29
C LYS A 40 -29.58 22.59 -12.77
N CYS A 41 -30.48 22.15 -13.64
CA CYS A 41 -30.36 22.29 -15.09
C CYS A 41 -31.23 23.44 -15.58
N THR A 42 -30.65 24.36 -16.34
CA THR A 42 -31.37 25.47 -16.98
C THR A 42 -31.66 25.12 -18.44
N PHE A 43 -32.92 24.87 -18.77
CA PHE A 43 -33.37 24.62 -20.13
C PHE A 43 -33.80 25.95 -20.79
N HIS A 44 -33.25 26.24 -21.95
CA HIS A 44 -33.64 27.40 -22.75
C HIS A 44 -34.60 26.96 -23.85
N LYS A 45 -35.85 27.45 -23.84
CA LYS A 45 -36.84 27.21 -24.89
C LYS A 45 -37.25 28.52 -25.55
N TYR A 46 -37.56 28.48 -26.84
CA TYR A 46 -38.11 29.62 -27.57
C TYR A 46 -39.62 29.63 -27.43
N GLY A 47 -40.16 30.72 -26.87
CA GLY A 47 -41.60 30.92 -26.75
C GLY A 47 -42.24 31.29 -28.09
N PRO A 48 -43.59 31.30 -28.17
CA PRO A 48 -44.33 31.62 -29.40
C PRO A 48 -44.06 33.04 -29.94
N SER A 49 -43.52 33.94 -29.13
CA SER A 49 -43.10 35.29 -29.51
C SER A 49 -41.61 35.40 -29.91
N GLY A 50 -40.87 34.29 -30.00
CA GLY A 50 -39.43 34.27 -30.30
C GLY A 50 -38.52 34.64 -29.12
N SER A 51 -39.06 34.91 -27.93
CA SER A 51 -38.28 35.20 -26.72
C SER A 51 -37.77 33.91 -26.05
N ILE A 52 -36.56 33.97 -25.47
CA ILE A 52 -35.96 32.86 -24.72
C ILE A 52 -36.61 32.78 -23.33
N GLN A 53 -37.33 31.69 -23.07
CA GLN A 53 -37.84 31.33 -21.74
C GLN A 53 -36.87 30.36 -21.06
N LYS A 54 -36.47 30.70 -19.84
CA LYS A 54 -35.60 29.85 -18.99
C LYS A 54 -36.48 28.98 -18.10
N HIS A 55 -36.31 27.67 -18.17
CA HIS A 55 -36.93 26.70 -17.28
C HIS A 55 -35.88 26.03 -16.42
N ASP A 56 -35.99 26.22 -15.12
CA ASP A 56 -35.15 25.56 -14.15
C ASP A 56 -35.74 24.19 -13.81
N SER A 57 -34.94 23.14 -13.88
CA SER A 57 -35.35 21.77 -13.54
C SER A 57 -34.26 21.08 -12.73
N LEU A 58 -34.65 20.09 -11.93
CA LEU A 58 -33.69 19.27 -11.18
C LEU A 58 -33.28 18.06 -12.04
N CYS A 59 -31.98 17.86 -12.20
CA CYS A 59 -31.38 16.74 -12.90
C CYS A 59 -30.70 15.79 -11.91
N ILE A 60 -30.88 14.49 -12.09
CA ILE A 60 -30.18 13.46 -11.32
C ILE A 60 -28.90 13.06 -12.06
N LEU A 61 -27.82 12.82 -11.32
CA LEU A 61 -26.53 12.36 -11.84
C LEU A 61 -26.25 10.92 -11.34
N PRO A 62 -26.72 9.87 -12.06
CA PRO A 62 -26.55 8.48 -11.63
C PRO A 62 -25.08 8.07 -11.45
N LEU A 63 -24.19 8.65 -12.27
CA LEU A 63 -22.75 8.36 -12.21
C LEU A 63 -22.13 8.74 -10.86
N ASN A 64 -22.60 9.82 -10.24
CA ASN A 64 -22.11 10.26 -8.93
C ASN A 64 -22.58 9.34 -7.80
N ILE A 65 -23.73 8.67 -7.94
CA ILE A 65 -24.20 7.66 -6.98
C ILE A 65 -23.27 6.45 -6.98
N VAL A 66 -22.87 5.99 -8.17
CA VAL A 66 -21.93 4.87 -8.30
C VAL A 66 -20.57 5.25 -7.73
N ASN A 67 -20.04 6.42 -8.13
CA ASN A 67 -18.77 6.94 -7.63
C ASN A 67 -18.76 7.04 -6.09
N GLU A 68 -19.83 7.56 -5.49
CA GLU A 68 -19.97 7.64 -4.03
C GLU A 68 -19.71 6.28 -3.37
N LYS A 69 -20.27 5.18 -3.89
CA LYS A 69 -20.07 3.84 -3.30
C LYS A 69 -18.72 3.23 -3.63
N THR A 70 -18.24 3.40 -4.85
CA THR A 70 -16.92 2.89 -5.28
C THR A 70 -15.79 3.52 -4.47
N TYR A 71 -15.84 4.84 -4.23
CA TYR A 71 -14.79 5.52 -3.49
C TYR A 71 -14.72 5.07 -2.03
N ILE A 72 -15.86 4.75 -1.38
CA ILE A 72 -15.87 4.19 -0.01
C ILE A 72 -15.06 2.89 0.03
N VAL A 73 -15.34 1.96 -0.89
CA VAL A 73 -14.62 0.68 -0.97
C VAL A 73 -13.13 0.90 -1.23
N ILE A 74 -12.80 1.78 -2.17
CA ILE A 74 -11.43 2.14 -2.51
C ILE A 74 -10.69 2.72 -1.30
N TRP A 75 -11.33 3.54 -0.48
CA TRP A 75 -10.69 4.13 0.70
C TRP A 75 -10.27 3.06 1.71
N PHE A 76 -11.17 2.14 2.07
CA PHE A 76 -10.84 1.04 2.99
C PHE A 76 -9.73 0.15 2.41
N TRP A 77 -9.78 -0.12 1.11
CA TRP A 77 -8.74 -0.86 0.41
C TRP A 77 -7.38 -0.17 0.50
N PHE A 78 -7.32 1.15 0.28
CA PHE A 78 -6.09 1.93 0.41
C PHE A 78 -5.52 1.92 1.83
N ILE A 79 -6.36 2.00 2.87
CA ILE A 79 -5.91 1.92 4.26
C ILE A 79 -5.30 0.53 4.55
N ILE A 80 -5.92 -0.55 4.08
CA ILE A 80 -5.37 -1.91 4.23
C ILE A 80 -4.02 -2.03 3.51
N LEU A 81 -3.92 -1.57 2.27
CA LEU A 81 -2.66 -1.60 1.54
C LEU A 81 -1.58 -0.73 2.20
N ALA A 82 -1.93 0.47 2.68
CA ALA A 82 -1.01 1.38 3.33
C ALA A 82 -0.48 0.79 4.65
N THR A 83 -1.34 0.15 5.45
CA THR A 83 -0.93 -0.52 6.70
C THR A 83 -0.02 -1.72 6.43
N LEU A 84 -0.37 -2.59 5.47
CA LEU A 84 0.49 -3.73 5.07
C LEU A 84 1.85 -3.26 4.53
N LEU A 85 1.87 -2.22 3.70
CA LEU A 85 3.09 -1.63 3.18
C LEU A 85 3.94 -1.03 4.31
N THR A 86 3.32 -0.30 5.24
CA THR A 86 4.01 0.30 6.38
C THR A 86 4.66 -0.77 7.25
N ILE A 87 3.93 -1.84 7.56
CA ILE A 87 4.48 -2.99 8.31
C ILE A 87 5.66 -3.61 7.57
N LEU A 88 5.56 -3.81 6.25
CA LEU A 88 6.64 -4.37 5.45
C LEU A 88 7.88 -3.47 5.41
N VAL A 89 7.69 -2.15 5.29
CA VAL A 89 8.78 -1.17 5.29
C VAL A 89 9.44 -1.11 6.67
N LEU A 90 8.66 -1.10 7.76
CA LEU A 90 9.18 -1.14 9.12
C LEU A 90 9.97 -2.43 9.38
N TYR A 91 9.45 -3.57 8.93
CA TYR A 91 10.16 -4.85 9.01
C TYR A 91 11.50 -4.82 8.24
N ARG A 92 11.51 -4.26 7.03
CA ARG A 92 12.74 -4.08 6.24
C ARG A 92 13.73 -3.14 6.92
N LEU A 93 13.25 -2.02 7.45
CA LEU A 93 14.06 -1.05 8.15
C LEU A 93 14.68 -1.64 9.42
N ALA A 94 13.92 -2.43 10.17
CA ALA A 94 14.43 -3.17 11.33
C ALA A 94 15.59 -4.11 10.96
N ILE A 95 15.51 -4.83 9.83
CA ILE A 95 16.61 -5.70 9.35
C ILE A 95 17.87 -4.91 8.99
N ILE A 96 17.70 -3.72 8.42
CA ILE A 96 18.81 -2.84 8.04
C ILE A 96 19.50 -2.29 9.30
N VAL A 97 18.70 -1.76 10.23
CA VAL A 97 19.17 -1.12 11.48
C VAL A 97 19.77 -2.14 12.46
N PHE A 98 19.18 -3.32 12.58
CA PHE A 98 19.62 -4.34 13.55
C PHE A 98 20.36 -5.50 12.85
N PRO A 99 21.71 -5.44 12.77
CA PRO A 99 22.50 -6.52 12.16
C PRO A 99 22.35 -7.86 12.89
N ASN A 100 21.98 -7.84 14.17
CA ASN A 100 21.78 -9.04 14.99
C ASN A 100 20.57 -9.88 14.56
N ILE A 101 19.58 -9.28 13.85
CA ILE A 101 18.39 -9.99 13.38
C ILE A 101 18.69 -10.82 12.13
N ARG A 102 19.71 -10.41 11.34
CA ARG A 102 20.08 -11.03 10.06
C ARG A 102 20.40 -12.53 10.14
N PRO A 103 21.28 -13.01 11.04
CA PRO A 103 21.57 -14.45 11.13
C PRO A 103 20.36 -15.26 11.65
N ILE A 104 19.58 -14.69 12.58
CA ILE A 104 18.36 -15.33 13.11
C ILE A 104 17.35 -15.53 11.98
N LEU A 105 17.17 -14.51 11.13
CA LEU A 105 16.20 -14.53 10.06
C LEU A 105 16.59 -15.48 8.91
N LEU A 106 17.89 -15.57 8.57
CA LEU A 106 18.40 -16.59 7.65
C LEU A 106 18.09 -18.01 8.14
N ARG A 107 18.34 -18.27 9.42
CA ARG A 107 18.09 -19.58 10.03
C ARG A 107 16.59 -19.88 10.18
N ALA A 108 15.79 -18.89 10.54
CA ALA A 108 14.34 -19.04 10.67
C ALA A 108 13.70 -19.43 9.33
N ARG A 109 14.24 -18.93 8.21
CA ARG A 109 13.80 -19.31 6.88
C ARG A 109 14.26 -20.71 6.48
N ASN A 110 15.54 -21.04 6.68
CA ASN A 110 16.10 -22.36 6.35
C ASN A 110 16.78 -22.97 7.58
N ARG A 111 16.03 -23.80 8.33
CA ARG A 111 16.51 -24.44 9.56
C ARG A 111 17.71 -25.38 9.34
N MET A 112 17.95 -25.82 8.11
CA MET A 112 19.08 -26.68 7.73
C MET A 112 20.44 -25.95 7.76
N VAL A 113 20.46 -24.62 7.76
CA VAL A 113 21.69 -23.81 7.83
C VAL A 113 22.14 -23.71 9.30
N THR A 114 23.42 -23.99 9.55
CA THR A 114 24.02 -23.86 10.88
C THR A 114 24.18 -22.40 11.27
N MET A 115 24.09 -22.11 12.58
CA MET A 115 24.16 -20.74 13.10
C MET A 115 25.52 -20.09 12.80
N ASP A 116 26.59 -20.88 12.80
CA ASP A 116 27.95 -20.40 12.54
C ASP A 116 28.11 -19.91 11.09
N VAL A 117 27.59 -20.67 10.12
CA VAL A 117 27.58 -20.29 8.70
C VAL A 117 26.72 -19.03 8.49
N ALA A 118 25.54 -18.97 9.11
CA ALA A 118 24.67 -17.80 9.02
C ALA A 118 25.31 -16.54 9.63
N ASN A 119 26.04 -16.67 10.74
CA ASN A 119 26.79 -15.60 11.38
C ASN A 119 27.99 -15.16 10.54
N ALA A 120 28.76 -16.11 9.99
CA ALA A 120 29.92 -15.83 9.15
C ALA A 120 29.51 -15.01 7.92
N ILE A 121 28.46 -15.45 7.21
CA ILE A 121 27.89 -14.72 6.08
C ILE A 121 27.42 -13.34 6.53
N SER A 122 26.55 -13.26 7.53
CA SER A 122 25.93 -11.98 7.95
C SER A 122 26.94 -10.93 8.43
N ARG A 123 28.11 -11.33 8.94
CA ARG A 123 29.18 -10.41 9.36
C ARG A 123 30.12 -9.99 8.23
N LYS A 124 30.27 -10.81 7.19
CA LYS A 124 31.25 -10.61 6.11
C LYS A 124 30.63 -10.08 4.82
N THR A 125 29.32 -10.21 4.63
CA THR A 125 28.60 -9.71 3.44
C THR A 125 27.89 -8.40 3.72
N ASP A 126 27.82 -7.53 2.70
CA ASP A 126 27.01 -6.32 2.76
C ASP A 126 25.51 -6.62 2.86
N VAL A 127 24.73 -5.61 3.25
CA VAL A 127 23.27 -5.72 3.41
C VAL A 127 22.58 -6.20 2.13
N GLY A 128 23.06 -5.73 0.98
CA GLY A 128 22.53 -6.11 -0.34
C GLY A 128 22.78 -7.58 -0.67
N ASP A 129 24.01 -8.05 -0.47
CA ASP A 129 24.38 -9.45 -0.73
C ASP A 129 23.65 -10.40 0.21
N TRP A 130 23.56 -10.04 1.48
CA TRP A 130 22.76 -10.78 2.46
C TRP A 130 21.28 -10.85 2.05
N TRP A 131 20.73 -9.75 1.53
CA TRP A 131 19.35 -9.69 1.05
C TRP A 131 19.11 -10.63 -0.14
N ILE A 132 20.05 -10.70 -1.09
CA ILE A 132 20.00 -11.62 -2.23
C ILE A 132 20.00 -13.07 -1.73
N LEU A 133 20.89 -13.42 -0.79
CA LEU A 133 20.92 -14.77 -0.20
C LEU A 133 19.60 -15.09 0.51
N TYR A 134 19.05 -14.15 1.27
CA TYR A 134 17.75 -14.30 1.91
C TYR A 134 16.60 -14.50 0.90
N MET A 135 16.66 -13.85 -0.26
CA MET A 135 15.68 -14.03 -1.34
C MET A 135 15.87 -15.36 -2.07
N LEU A 136 17.12 -15.78 -2.28
CA LEU A 136 17.48 -17.04 -2.93
C LEU A 136 16.90 -18.22 -2.15
N GLY A 137 16.95 -18.17 -0.83
CA GLY A 137 16.36 -19.18 0.05
C GLY A 137 14.83 -19.31 -0.04
N ARG A 138 14.13 -18.42 -0.77
CA ARG A 138 12.69 -18.58 -1.08
C ARG A 138 12.43 -19.40 -2.33
N ASN A 139 13.38 -19.46 -3.25
CA ASN A 139 13.21 -20.04 -4.58
C ASN A 139 14.01 -21.34 -4.77
N MET A 140 14.77 -21.76 -3.75
CA MET A 140 15.61 -22.96 -3.78
C MET A 140 15.20 -23.96 -2.71
N ASP A 141 15.39 -25.25 -2.99
CA ASP A 141 15.21 -26.31 -2.00
C ASP A 141 16.12 -26.12 -0.78
N PRO A 142 15.63 -26.39 0.45
CA PRO A 142 16.40 -26.18 1.68
C PRO A 142 17.75 -26.92 1.71
N VAL A 143 17.82 -28.09 1.05
CA VAL A 143 19.05 -28.90 0.96
C VAL A 143 20.10 -28.21 0.11
N ILE A 144 19.72 -27.78 -1.11
CA ILE A 144 20.63 -27.09 -2.04
C ILE A 144 21.04 -25.73 -1.47
N TYR A 145 20.10 -25.02 -0.85
CA TYR A 145 20.38 -23.75 -0.20
C TYR A 145 21.43 -23.87 0.92
N LYS A 146 21.36 -24.94 1.74
CA LYS A 146 22.39 -25.23 2.75
C LYS A 146 23.76 -25.44 2.11
N GLU A 147 23.83 -26.23 1.05
CA GLU A 147 25.10 -26.53 0.36
C GLU A 147 25.72 -25.24 -0.20
N VAL A 148 24.94 -24.46 -0.94
CA VAL A 148 25.37 -23.16 -1.51
C VAL A 148 25.84 -22.18 -0.43
N THR A 149 25.07 -22.01 0.65
CA THR A 149 25.46 -21.10 1.74
C THR A 149 26.70 -21.58 2.47
N SER A 150 26.87 -22.89 2.66
CA SER A 150 28.06 -23.47 3.30
C SER A 150 29.32 -23.31 2.46
N GLU A 151 29.25 -23.56 1.14
CA GLU A 151 30.37 -23.38 0.22
C GLU A 151 30.73 -21.90 0.06
N LEU A 152 29.73 -21.02 0.02
CA LEU A 152 29.95 -19.58 -0.01
C LEU A 152 30.67 -19.10 1.26
N ALA A 153 30.25 -19.55 2.45
CA ALA A 153 30.91 -19.18 3.70
C ALA A 153 32.38 -19.61 3.73
N LYS A 154 32.69 -20.85 3.31
CA LYS A 154 34.08 -21.33 3.19
C LYS A 154 34.91 -20.46 2.25
N LYS A 155 34.37 -20.10 1.07
CA LYS A 155 35.09 -19.25 0.11
C LYS A 155 35.35 -17.84 0.65
N ILE A 156 34.39 -17.26 1.37
CA ILE A 156 34.53 -15.95 2.01
C ILE A 156 35.62 -15.98 3.08
N GLU A 157 35.67 -17.03 3.90
CA GLU A 157 36.71 -17.22 4.91
C GLU A 157 38.10 -17.37 4.28
N THR A 158 38.25 -18.21 3.25
CA THR A 158 39.52 -18.38 2.52
C THR A 158 39.98 -17.09 1.86
N ALA A 159 39.07 -16.33 1.22
CA ALA A 159 39.41 -15.06 0.60
C ALA A 159 39.83 -13.99 1.63
N ALA A 160 39.21 -13.99 2.81
CA ALA A 160 39.62 -13.10 3.89
C ALA A 160 41.00 -13.45 4.44
N SER A 161 41.33 -14.75 4.57
CA SER A 161 42.65 -15.21 5.03
C SER A 161 43.78 -14.93 4.03
N ASN A 162 43.50 -14.92 2.72
CA ASN A 162 44.50 -14.61 1.68
C ASN A 162 44.79 -13.11 1.52
N ASN A 163 43.92 -12.24 2.05
CA ASN A 163 44.08 -10.78 2.00
C ASN A 163 44.72 -10.21 3.27
N GLN A 164 45.20 -11.07 4.16
CA GLN A 164 45.86 -10.73 5.42
C GLN A 164 47.31 -11.20 5.39
#